data_AF-A0A2V5LQG5-F1
#
_entry.id   AF-A0A2V5LQG5-F1
#
_cell.length_a   1.000
_cell.length_b   1.000
_cell.length_c   1.000
_cell.angle_alpha   90.00
_cell.angle_beta   90.00
_cell.angle_gamma   90.00
#
_symmetry.space_group_name_H-M   'P 1'
#
loop_
_entity.id
_entity.type
_entity.pdbx_description
1 polymer ?
#
loop_
_entity_poly.entity_id
_entity_poly.type
_entity_poly.pdbx_seq_one_letter_code
_entity_poly.pdbx_strand_id
1 'polypeptide(L)'
;TPTRGLVDATTRIHLEDLREFAAVDIHEDDSRYRLPIERDARRLAKKLPLESEVILLGSIATGKYVDVLLATFGEKLRFPSEFIGRGDMSRGGLMLRCAVDRQELRYVPVAGATVNGKRPAKLAPRRYTAAVL
;
A
#
# COMPACT_ATOMS: atom_id res chain seq x y z
N THR A 1 -6.36 5.98 5.54
CA THR A 1 -5.94 7.01 6.51
C THR A 1 -6.32 6.54 7.91
N PRO A 2 -5.66 7.03 8.96
CA PRO A 2 -5.82 6.50 10.31
C PRO A 2 -7.25 6.56 10.88
N THR A 3 -8.04 7.57 10.51
CA THR A 3 -9.40 7.77 11.05
C THR A 3 -10.51 7.58 10.03
N ARG A 4 -10.24 7.75 8.72
CA ARG A 4 -11.29 7.81 7.69
C ARG A 4 -11.42 6.55 6.83
N GLY A 5 -10.47 5.62 6.90
CA GLY A 5 -10.48 4.40 6.09
C GLY A 5 -9.80 4.58 4.74
N LEU A 6 -10.39 4.09 3.66
CA LEU A 6 -9.85 4.26 2.31
C LEU A 6 -10.39 5.56 1.70
N VAL A 7 -9.50 6.42 1.22
CA VAL A 7 -9.84 7.68 0.57
C VAL A 7 -9.34 7.66 -0.87
N ASP A 8 -9.98 8.44 -1.75
CA ASP A 8 -9.53 8.57 -3.13
C ASP A 8 -8.12 9.16 -3.19
N ALA A 9 -7.28 8.67 -4.12
CA ALA A 9 -5.89 9.12 -4.25
C ALA A 9 -5.76 10.61 -4.61
N THR A 10 -6.81 11.22 -5.17
CA THR A 10 -6.88 12.65 -5.50
C THR A 10 -7.43 13.50 -4.36
N THR A 11 -7.84 12.89 -3.24
CA THR A 11 -8.33 13.61 -2.05
C THR A 11 -7.23 14.53 -1.53
N ARG A 12 -7.51 15.84 -1.49
CA ARG A 12 -6.61 16.81 -0.87
C ARG A 12 -6.64 16.65 0.64
N ILE A 13 -5.45 16.58 1.25
CA ILE A 13 -5.28 16.47 2.70
C ILE A 13 -4.77 17.80 3.22
N HIS A 14 -5.50 18.37 4.18
CA HIS A 14 -5.21 19.63 4.86
C HIS A 14 -4.65 19.40 6.26
N LEU A 15 -4.20 20.49 6.89
CA LEU A 15 -3.61 20.42 8.24
C LEU A 15 -4.58 19.89 9.30
N GLU A 16 -5.86 20.24 9.21
CA GLU A 16 -6.89 19.72 10.12
C GLU A 16 -7.10 18.22 9.96
N ASP A 17 -7.05 17.70 8.73
CA ASP A 17 -7.10 16.25 8.48
C ASP A 17 -5.91 15.54 9.13
N LEU A 18 -4.71 16.13 9.05
CA LEU A 18 -3.51 15.56 9.69
C LEU A 18 -3.62 15.56 11.21
N ARG A 19 -4.21 16.60 11.81
CA ARG A 19 -4.48 16.65 13.25
C ARG A 19 -5.50 15.60 13.66
N GLU A 20 -6.55 15.40 12.87
CA GLU A 20 -7.51 14.32 13.06
C GLU A 20 -6.82 12.95 12.96
N PHE A 21 -6.00 12.73 11.92
CA PHE A 21 -5.30 11.46 11.70
C PHE A 21 -4.35 11.11 12.83
N ALA A 22 -3.72 12.12 13.44
CA ALA A 22 -2.81 11.94 14.56
C ALA A 22 -3.51 11.55 15.89
N ALA A 23 -4.84 11.66 15.98
CA ALA A 23 -5.59 11.35 17.19
C ALA A 23 -5.87 9.84 17.38
N VAL A 24 -5.52 9.01 16.40
CA VAL A 24 -5.76 7.56 16.40
C VAL A 24 -4.48 6.82 16.03
N ASP A 25 -4.12 5.85 16.86
CA ASP A 25 -2.98 4.98 16.61
C ASP A 25 -3.27 4.01 15.45
N ILE A 26 -2.25 3.79 14.62
CA ILE A 26 -2.33 2.87 13.48
C ILE A 26 -2.06 1.45 13.99
N HIS A 27 -3.08 0.81 14.53
CA HIS A 27 -3.00 -0.54 15.09
C HIS A 27 -4.24 -1.37 14.72
N GLU A 28 -4.04 -2.62 14.29
CA GLU A 28 -5.11 -3.55 13.89
C GLU A 28 -6.19 -3.75 14.96
N ASP A 29 -5.82 -3.74 16.23
CA ASP A 29 -6.77 -3.88 17.34
C ASP A 29 -7.54 -2.59 17.68
N ASP A 30 -7.08 -1.41 17.22
CA ASP A 30 -7.81 -0.16 17.44
C ASP A 30 -8.99 -0.07 16.47
N SER A 31 -10.21 -0.25 16.99
CA SER A 31 -11.45 -0.18 16.22
C SER A 31 -11.64 1.15 15.48
N ARG A 32 -11.12 2.27 16.01
CA ARG A 32 -11.19 3.60 15.37
C ARG A 32 -10.38 3.65 14.09
N TYR A 33 -9.31 2.85 14.01
CA TYR A 33 -8.48 2.68 12.83
C TYR A 33 -9.00 1.57 11.90
N ARG A 34 -9.29 0.39 12.45
CA ARG A 34 -9.64 -0.80 11.67
C ARG A 34 -11.02 -0.68 11.00
N LEU A 35 -12.05 -0.26 11.74
CA LEU A 35 -13.43 -0.29 11.23
C LEU A 35 -13.66 0.59 9.98
N PRO A 36 -13.11 1.82 9.90
CA PRO A 36 -13.20 2.61 8.68
C PRO A 36 -12.56 1.92 7.46
N ILE A 37 -11.39 1.30 7.62
CA ILE A 37 -10.71 0.59 6.52
C ILE A 37 -11.55 -0.59 6.05
N GLU A 38 -12.04 -1.43 6.97
CA GLU A 38 -12.88 -2.57 6.60
C GLU A 38 -14.18 -2.15 5.91
N ARG A 39 -14.83 -1.10 6.42
CA ARG A 39 -16.06 -0.54 5.84
C ARG A 39 -15.83 -0.19 4.38
N ASP A 40 -14.75 0.52 4.08
CA ASP A 40 -14.47 0.98 2.73
C ASP A 40 -13.93 -0.12 1.83
N ALA A 41 -13.13 -1.05 2.37
CA ALA A 41 -12.71 -2.25 1.65
C ALA A 41 -13.94 -3.08 1.20
N ARG A 42 -14.91 -3.31 2.09
CA ARG A 42 -16.15 -4.04 1.76
C ARG A 42 -16.99 -3.31 0.71
N ARG A 43 -17.05 -1.97 0.79
CA ARG A 43 -17.74 -1.15 -0.23
C ARG A 43 -17.05 -1.23 -1.58
N LEU A 44 -15.72 -1.20 -1.60
CA LEU A 44 -14.93 -1.32 -2.82
C LEU A 44 -15.07 -2.71 -3.45
N ALA A 45 -14.96 -3.77 -2.64
CA ALA A 45 -15.11 -5.15 -3.11
C ALA A 45 -16.44 -5.41 -3.83
N LYS A 46 -17.53 -4.76 -3.40
CA LYS A 46 -18.85 -4.84 -4.06
C LYS A 46 -18.91 -4.13 -5.42
N LYS A 47 -18.00 -3.18 -5.68
CA LYS A 47 -17.97 -2.38 -6.92
C LYS A 47 -17.00 -2.93 -7.95
N LEU A 48 -15.98 -3.67 -7.51
CA LEU A 48 -14.95 -4.21 -8.39
C LEU A 48 -15.49 -5.40 -9.20
N PRO A 49 -15.17 -5.48 -10.50
CA PRO A 49 -15.37 -6.69 -11.29
C PRO A 49 -14.73 -7.93 -10.65
N LEU A 50 -15.27 -9.12 -10.97
CA LEU A 50 -14.79 -10.38 -10.39
C LEU A 50 -13.30 -10.63 -10.66
N GLU A 51 -12.79 -10.22 -11.82
CA GLU A 51 -11.40 -10.43 -12.23
C GLU A 51 -10.44 -9.32 -11.78
N SER A 52 -10.89 -8.38 -10.94
CA SER A 52 -10.04 -7.27 -10.48
C SER A 52 -9.00 -7.73 -9.47
N GLU A 53 -7.79 -7.23 -9.63
CA GLU A 53 -6.73 -7.31 -8.62
C GLU A 53 -6.67 -6.03 -7.78
N VAL A 54 -6.35 -6.16 -6.50
CA VAL A 54 -6.16 -5.05 -5.57
C VAL A 54 -4.70 -5.04 -5.14
N ILE A 55 -3.97 -4.00 -5.53
CA ILE A 55 -2.53 -3.91 -5.28
C ILE A 55 -2.24 -3.05 -4.05
N LEU A 56 -1.69 -3.67 -3.00
CA LEU A 56 -1.21 -2.98 -1.80
C LEU A 56 0.20 -2.44 -2.05
N LEU A 57 0.30 -1.12 -2.25
CA LEU A 57 1.59 -0.43 -2.45
C LEU A 57 2.21 0.09 -1.13
N GLY A 58 1.52 -0.12 0.00
CA GLY A 58 1.94 0.31 1.32
C GLY A 58 2.88 -0.67 2.03
N SER A 59 2.93 -0.56 3.36
CA SER A 59 3.68 -1.50 4.19
C SER A 59 3.02 -2.88 4.23
N ILE A 60 3.79 -3.92 3.88
CA ILE A 60 3.36 -5.33 3.88
C ILE A 60 3.90 -6.14 5.05
N ALA A 61 4.80 -5.56 5.87
CA ALA A 61 5.53 -6.27 6.92
C ALA A 61 4.74 -6.43 8.25
N THR A 62 3.58 -5.80 8.38
CA THR A 62 2.79 -5.76 9.64
C THR A 62 1.31 -5.97 9.37
N GLY A 63 0.59 -6.52 10.36
CA GLY A 63 -0.85 -6.82 10.29
C GLY A 63 -1.76 -5.62 10.05
N LYS A 64 -1.39 -4.42 10.52
CA LYS A 64 -2.18 -3.18 10.45
C LYS A 64 -2.89 -2.86 9.12
N TYR A 65 -2.36 -3.30 7.98
CA TYR A 65 -3.05 -3.20 6.69
C TYR A 65 -3.37 -4.57 6.12
N VAL A 66 -2.40 -5.49 6.22
CA VAL A 66 -2.47 -6.81 5.60
C VAL A 66 -3.67 -7.57 6.12
N ASP A 67 -3.81 -7.72 7.44
CA ASP A 67 -4.86 -8.56 8.02
C ASP A 67 -6.25 -7.98 7.73
N VAL A 68 -6.38 -6.66 7.86
CA VAL A 68 -7.64 -5.92 7.63
C VAL A 68 -8.10 -6.04 6.18
N LEU A 69 -7.19 -5.88 5.22
CA LEU A 69 -7.51 -5.91 3.79
C LEU A 69 -7.65 -7.35 3.27
N LEU A 70 -6.84 -8.28 3.78
CA LEU A 70 -6.87 -9.68 3.37
C LEU A 70 -8.20 -10.33 3.72
N ALA A 71 -8.77 -10.01 4.89
CA ALA A 71 -10.09 -10.47 5.30
C ALA A 71 -11.22 -10.10 4.31
N THR A 72 -11.03 -9.04 3.51
CA THR A 72 -12.03 -8.58 2.52
C THR A 72 -11.71 -9.02 1.10
N PHE A 73 -10.44 -8.93 0.68
CA PHE A 73 -10.05 -9.13 -0.72
C PHE A 73 -9.49 -10.53 -1.00
N GLY A 74 -9.08 -11.29 0.02
CA GLY A 74 -8.54 -12.64 -0.14
C GLY A 74 -7.40 -12.69 -1.16
N GLU A 75 -7.46 -13.69 -2.06
CA GLU A 75 -6.46 -13.90 -3.13
C GLU A 75 -6.32 -12.72 -4.10
N LYS A 76 -7.31 -11.83 -4.18
CA LYS A 76 -7.23 -10.62 -5.03
C LYS A 76 -6.31 -9.56 -4.43
N LEU A 77 -5.99 -9.63 -3.15
CA LEU A 77 -5.03 -8.74 -2.53
C LEU A 77 -3.61 -9.19 -2.91
N ARG A 78 -2.94 -8.36 -3.71
CA ARG A 78 -1.59 -8.62 -4.19
C ARG A 78 -0.65 -7.49 -3.80
N PHE A 79 0.64 -7.74 -3.88
CA PHE A 79 1.68 -6.73 -3.67
C PHE A 79 2.89 -7.00 -4.56
N PRO A 80 3.73 -5.98 -4.85
CA PRO A 80 5.00 -6.20 -5.55
C PRO A 80 5.94 -7.08 -4.73
N SER A 81 6.38 -8.22 -5.29
CA SER A 81 7.29 -9.15 -4.62
C SER A 81 8.62 -8.48 -4.21
N GLU A 82 9.04 -7.48 -4.97
CA GLU A 82 10.24 -6.69 -4.75
C GLU A 82 10.15 -5.80 -3.49
N PHE A 83 8.97 -5.67 -2.87
CA PHE A 83 8.77 -4.90 -1.63
C PHE A 83 9.21 -5.66 -0.37
N ILE A 84 9.44 -6.96 -0.45
CA ILE A 84 9.90 -7.77 0.68
C ILE A 84 11.19 -7.18 1.26
N GLY A 85 11.18 -6.90 2.57
CA GLY A 85 12.32 -6.30 3.27
C GLY A 85 12.61 -4.83 2.92
N ARG A 86 11.78 -4.16 2.11
CA ARG A 86 11.94 -2.74 1.76
C ARG A 86 11.08 -1.85 2.65
N GLY A 87 11.75 -0.86 3.26
CA GLY A 87 11.09 0.28 3.90
C GLY A 87 10.53 1.28 2.88
N ASP A 88 9.76 2.24 3.38
CA ASP A 88 8.95 3.16 2.59
C ASP A 88 9.71 3.88 1.46
N MET A 89 10.78 4.60 1.81
CA MET A 89 11.61 5.32 0.84
C MET A 89 12.25 4.40 -0.22
N SER A 90 12.57 3.16 0.15
CA SER A 90 13.16 2.17 -0.77
C SER A 90 12.12 1.66 -1.77
N ARG A 91 10.86 1.47 -1.35
CA ARG A 91 9.75 1.13 -2.25
C ARG A 91 9.44 2.28 -3.20
N GLY A 92 9.34 3.51 -2.69
CA GLY A 92 9.13 4.70 -3.52
C GLY A 92 10.21 4.87 -4.59
N GLY A 93 11.47 4.77 -4.19
CA GLY A 93 12.59 4.85 -5.14
C GLY A 93 12.61 3.73 -6.18
N LEU A 94 12.15 2.52 -5.84
CA LEU A 94 11.97 1.43 -6.78
C LEU A 94 10.86 1.73 -7.78
N MET A 95 9.67 2.11 -7.30
CA MET A 95 8.53 2.43 -8.16
C MET A 95 8.86 3.55 -9.15
N LEU A 96 9.54 4.62 -8.71
CA LEU A 96 9.94 5.71 -9.61
C LEU A 96 10.90 5.23 -10.71
N ARG A 97 11.82 4.31 -10.42
CA ARG A 97 12.72 3.74 -11.44
C ARG A 97 11.96 2.89 -12.43
N CYS A 98 11.12 1.99 -11.93
CA CYS A 98 10.25 1.14 -12.75
C CYS A 98 9.38 1.99 -13.69
N ALA A 99 8.81 3.10 -13.20
CA ALA A 99 8.04 4.02 -14.03
C ALA A 99 8.89 4.67 -15.14
N VAL A 100 10.09 5.17 -14.81
CA VAL A 100 11.03 5.75 -15.79
C VAL A 100 11.45 4.71 -16.84
N ASP A 101 11.75 3.49 -16.40
CA ASP A 101 12.22 2.39 -17.25
C ASP A 101 11.08 1.68 -17.98
N ARG A 102 9.82 2.07 -17.73
CA ARG A 102 8.60 1.41 -18.21
C ARG A 102 8.60 -0.10 -17.91
N GLN A 103 9.15 -0.46 -16.76
CA GLN A 103 9.23 -1.84 -16.28
C GLN A 103 8.14 -2.08 -15.24
N GLU A 104 7.26 -3.04 -15.52
CA GLU A 104 6.24 -3.47 -14.57
C GLU A 104 6.84 -4.30 -13.43
N LEU A 105 6.28 -4.12 -12.22
CA LEU A 105 6.64 -4.90 -11.03
C LEU A 105 5.94 -6.26 -11.05
N ARG A 106 6.54 -7.26 -10.39
CA ARG A 106 5.90 -8.57 -10.26
C ARG A 106 4.95 -8.60 -9.07
N TYR A 107 3.65 -8.72 -9.34
CA TYR A 107 2.63 -8.81 -8.28
C TYR A 107 2.37 -10.27 -7.85
N VAL A 108 2.41 -10.52 -6.55
CA VAL A 108 2.12 -11.84 -5.96
C VAL A 108 1.00 -11.72 -4.92
N PRO A 109 0.19 -12.78 -4.69
CA PRO A 109 -0.82 -12.76 -3.63
C PRO A 109 -0.21 -12.45 -2.27
N VAL A 110 -0.94 -11.71 -1.44
CA VAL A 110 -0.58 -11.51 -0.03
C VAL A 110 -0.83 -12.79 0.77
N ALA A 111 -1.89 -13.53 0.42
CA ALA A 111 -2.21 -14.81 1.04
C ALA A 111 -1.02 -15.78 0.97
N GLY A 112 -0.56 -16.26 2.13
CA GLY A 112 0.54 -17.22 2.23
C GLY A 112 1.94 -16.65 1.90
N ALA A 113 2.08 -15.36 1.63
CA ALA A 113 3.37 -14.76 1.31
C ALA A 113 4.25 -14.56 2.54
N THR A 114 5.53 -14.92 2.43
CA THR A 114 6.54 -14.52 3.40
C THR A 114 6.94 -13.06 3.17
N VAL A 115 6.29 -12.16 3.91
CA VAL A 115 6.45 -10.70 3.78
C VAL A 115 7.65 -10.12 4.53
N ASN A 116 8.18 -10.87 5.49
CA ASN A 116 9.41 -10.55 6.22
C ASN A 116 10.59 -11.22 5.53
N GLY A 117 11.55 -10.43 5.05
CA GLY A 117 12.72 -10.95 4.35
C GLY A 117 13.94 -10.07 4.51
N LYS A 118 15.07 -10.59 4.03
CA LYS A 118 16.36 -9.89 4.07
C LYS A 118 16.22 -8.55 3.35
N ARG A 119 16.61 -7.48 4.03
CA ARG A 119 16.64 -6.13 3.47
C ARG A 119 17.46 -6.11 2.18
N PRO A 120 16.88 -5.73 1.03
CA PRO A 120 17.62 -5.62 -0.23
C PRO A 120 18.71 -4.54 -0.14
N ALA A 121 19.70 -4.64 -1.03
CA ALA A 121 20.71 -3.58 -1.16
C ALA A 121 20.07 -2.21 -1.43
N LYS A 122 20.75 -1.15 -0.97
CA LYS A 122 20.32 0.22 -1.26
C LYS A 122 20.31 0.43 -2.76
N LEU A 123 19.33 1.21 -3.22
CA LEU A 123 19.28 1.63 -4.61
C LEU A 123 20.47 2.55 -4.91
N ALA A 124 21.34 2.15 -5.83
CA ALA A 124 22.50 2.97 -6.23
C ALA A 124 22.04 4.33 -6.78
N PRO A 125 22.71 5.45 -6.47
CA PRO A 125 22.33 6.77 -6.99
C PRO A 125 22.11 6.76 -8.50
N ARG A 126 21.03 7.40 -8.96
CA ARG A 126 20.67 7.50 -10.39
C ARG A 126 20.43 8.96 -10.73
N ARG A 127 20.99 9.41 -11.86
CA ARG A 127 20.69 10.72 -12.44
C ARG A 127 19.61 10.55 -13.50
N TYR A 128 18.64 11.44 -13.50
CA TYR A 128 17.60 11.50 -14.52
C TYR A 128 17.86 12.76 -15.35
N THR A 129 18.00 12.61 -16.66
CA THR A 129 17.91 13.75 -17.57
C THR A 129 16.46 14.21 -17.64
N ALA A 130 16.23 15.52 -17.61
CA ALA A 130 14.90 16.04 -17.88
C ALA A 130 14.48 15.58 -19.28
N ALA A 131 13.29 15.00 -19.39
CA ALA A 131 12.70 14.78 -20.70
C ALA A 131 12.51 16.15 -21.35
N VAL A 132 13.07 16.34 -22.54
CA VAL A 132 12.66 17.46 -23.40
C VAL A 132 11.24 17.11 -23.84
N LEU A 133 10.26 17.85 -23.31
CA LEU A 133 8.86 17.76 -23.69
C LEU A 133 8.65 18.32 -25.10
#